data_AF-A0A4R3YU07-F1
#
_entry.id   AF-A0A4R3YU07-F1
#
_cell.length_a   1.000
_cell.length_b   1.000
_cell.length_c   1.000
_cell.angle_alpha   90.00
_cell.angle_beta   90.00
_cell.angle_gamma   90.00
#
_symmetry.space_group_name_H-M   'P 1'
#
loop_
_entity.id
_entity.type
_entity.pdbx_description
1 polymer ?
#
loop_
_entity_poly.entity_id
_entity_poly.type
_entity_poly.pdbx_seq_one_letter_code
_entity_poly.pdbx_strand_id
1 'polypeptide(L)' 'MPIENRTARLTILIDPRKKAVFERLCADEDTTPSQVVRRLIREYIESASGRPWHAEDEVSSDEASAEQGSRRVSGR' A
#
# COMPACT_ATOMS: atom_id res chain seq x y z
N MET A 1 -24.86 7.09 -6.05
CA MET A 1 -23.57 7.68 -5.67
C MET A 1 -22.50 6.73 -6.19
N PRO A 2 -21.57 7.19 -7.04
CA PRO A 2 -20.54 6.31 -7.59
C PRO A 2 -19.69 5.80 -6.42
N ILE A 3 -19.70 4.49 -6.22
CA ILE A 3 -18.76 3.76 -5.36
C ILE A 3 -17.38 3.99 -5.97
N GLU A 4 -16.69 5.03 -5.52
CA GLU A 4 -15.28 5.24 -5.83
C GLU A 4 -14.54 3.94 -5.58
N ASN A 5 -13.88 3.43 -6.62
CA ASN A 5 -13.23 2.14 -6.61
C ASN A 5 -11.89 2.25 -5.84
N ARG A 6 -11.93 2.56 -4.53
CA ARG A 6 -10.77 2.79 -3.65
C ARG A 6 -10.07 1.49 -3.22
N THR A 7 -10.36 0.37 -3.89
CA THR A 7 -9.83 -0.94 -3.50
C THR A 7 -8.96 -1.50 -4.62
N ALA A 8 -7.66 -1.58 -4.36
CA ALA A 8 -6.70 -2.31 -5.18
C ALA A 8 -6.45 -3.72 -4.61
N ARG A 9 -6.16 -4.70 -5.48
CA ARG A 9 -5.89 -6.08 -5.06
C ARG A 9 -4.39 -6.27 -4.83
N LEU A 10 -3.99 -6.61 -3.60
CA LEU A 10 -2.63 -6.98 -3.23
C LEU A 10 -2.56 -8.52 -3.10
N THR A 11 -1.69 -9.17 -3.88
CA THR A 11 -1.44 -10.62 -3.79
C THR A 11 -0.05 -10.85 -3.20
N ILE A 12 0.03 -11.61 -2.11
CA ILE A 12 1.29 -11.90 -1.42
C ILE A 12 1.43 -13.41 -1.30
N LEU A 13 2.61 -13.95 -1.65
CA LEU A 13 2.96 -15.33 -1.37
C LEU A 13 3.62 -15.40 0.02
N ILE A 14 3.07 -16.24 0.88
CA ILE A 14 3.61 -16.50 2.23
C ILE A 14 3.77 -18.01 2.44
N ASP A 15 4.68 -18.37 3.32
CA ASP A 15 4.88 -19.76 3.74
C ASP A 15 3.56 -20.36 4.28
N PRO A 16 3.21 -21.61 3.91
CA PRO A 16 1.95 -22.22 4.30
C PRO A 16 1.81 -22.42 5.82
N ARG A 17 2.91 -22.63 6.55
CA ARG A 17 2.87 -22.76 8.01
C ARG A 17 2.59 -21.42 8.66
N LYS A 18 3.20 -20.34 8.17
CA LYS A 18 2.91 -18.96 8.63
C LYS A 18 1.45 -18.59 8.34
N LYS A 19 0.94 -18.92 7.16
CA LYS A 19 -0.48 -18.72 6.81
C LYS A 19 -1.41 -19.39 7.81
N ALA A 20 -1.17 -20.68 8.11
CA ALA A 20 -2.02 -21.44 9.03
C ALA A 20 -2.04 -20.84 10.45
N VAL A 21 -0.88 -20.42 10.96
CA VAL A 21 -0.78 -19.75 12.27
C VAL A 21 -1.51 -18.40 12.24
N PHE A 22 -1.32 -17.61 11.18
CA PHE A 22 -1.98 -16.31 11.04
C PHE A 22 -3.50 -16.44 10.98
N GLU A 23 -4.02 -17.37 10.19
CA GLU A 23 -5.46 -17.62 10.07
C GLU A 23 -6.07 -18.08 11.40
N ARG A 24 -5.35 -18.91 12.16
CA ARG A 24 -5.79 -19.33 13.49
C ARG A 24 -5.86 -18.15 14.47
N LEU A 25 -4.81 -17.32 14.52
CA LEU A 25 -4.80 -16.13 15.39
C LEU A 25 -5.93 -15.16 15.02
N CYS A 26 -6.18 -14.97 13.72
CA CYS A 26 -7.28 -14.15 13.26
C CYS A 26 -8.64 -14.71 13.71
N ALA A 27 -8.82 -16.04 13.62
CA ALA A 27 -10.04 -16.70 14.07
C ALA A 27 -10.25 -16.61 15.59
N ASP A 28 -9.18 -16.70 16.37
CA ASP A 28 -9.22 -16.59 17.83
C ASP A 28 -9.59 -15.15 18.29
N GLU A 29 -9.30 -14.13 17.47
CA GLU A 29 -9.58 -12.71 17.74
C GLU A 29 -10.86 -12.19 17.02
N ASP A 30 -11.68 -13.07 16.43
CA ASP A 30 -12.87 -12.69 15.65
C ASP A 30 -12.59 -11.66 14.54
N THR A 31 -11.40 -11.71 13.95
CA THR A 31 -10.96 -10.78 12.90
C THR A 31 -10.64 -11.51 11.60
N THR A 32 -10.78 -10.82 10.47
CA THR A 32 -10.38 -11.39 9.17
C THR A 32 -8.90 -11.11 8.90
N PRO A 33 -8.18 -12.05 8.24
CA PRO A 33 -6.80 -11.82 7.79
C PRO A 33 -6.61 -10.49 7.05
N SER A 34 -7.59 -10.11 6.22
CA SER A 34 -7.55 -8.86 5.47
C SER A 34 -7.73 -7.60 6.34
N GLN A 35 -8.41 -7.68 7.50
CA GLN A 35 -8.49 -6.57 8.44
C GLN A 35 -7.16 -6.38 9.16
N VAL A 36 -6.54 -7.47 9.61
CA VAL A 36 -5.23 -7.43 10.26
C VAL A 36 -4.15 -6.92 9.31
N VAL A 37 -4.10 -7.42 8.07
CA VAL A 37 -3.13 -6.94 7.07
C VAL A 37 -3.30 -5.45 6.77
N ARG A 38 -4.54 -4.94 6.68
CA ARG A 38 -4.77 -3.50 6.49
C ARG A 38 -4.25 -2.66 7.65
N ARG A 39 -4.45 -3.13 8.88
CA ARG A 39 -3.92 -2.46 10.07
C ARG A 39 -2.39 -2.44 10.07
N LEU A 40 -1.76 -3.58 9.78
CA LEU A 40 -0.31 -3.69 9.66
C LEU A 40 0.25 -2.76 8.58
N ILE A 41 -0.40 -2.68 7.42
CA ILE A 41 0.01 -1.76 6.34
C ILE A 41 -0.06 -0.31 6.82
N ARG A 42 -1.15 0.10 7.49
CA ARG A 42 -1.29 1.45 8.01
C ARG A 42 -0.19 1.77 9.03
N GLU A 43 -0.03 0.92 10.04
CA GLU A 43 0.98 1.11 11.08
C GLU A 43 2.40 1.17 10.49
N TYR A 44 2.68 0.35 9.48
CA TYR A 44 3.95 0.39 8.76
C TYR A 44 4.17 1.72 8.02
N ILE A 45 3.16 2.22 7.30
CA ILE A 45 3.24 3.51 6.60
C ILE A 45 3.44 4.66 7.60
N GLU A 46 2.69 4.68 8.69
CA GLU A 46 2.80 5.72 9.73
C GLU A 46 4.18 5.70 10.40
N SER A 47 4.67 4.51 10.74
CA SER A 47 6.01 4.34 11.31
C SER A 47 7.12 4.75 10.35
N ALA A 48 6.98 4.48 9.05
CA ALA A 48 8.01 4.78 8.05
C ALA A 48 7.98 6.25 7.59
N SER A 49 6.79 6.85 7.50
CA SER A 49 6.61 8.25 7.06
C SER A 49 6.68 9.26 8.19
N GLY A 50 6.56 8.82 9.45
CA GLY A 50 6.53 9.68 10.64
C GLY A 50 5.29 10.59 10.70
N ARG A 51 4.27 10.34 9.88
CA ARG A 51 3.04 11.12 9.77
C ARG A 51 1.83 10.17 9.86
N PRO A 52 0.70 10.63 10.44
CA PRO A 52 -0.53 9.86 10.43
C PRO A 52 -1.00 9.64 8.98
N TRP A 53 -1.44 8.42 8.65
CA TRP A 53 -1.88 8.09 7.30
C TRP A 53 -3.33 8.49 7.11
N HIS A 54 -3.62 9.34 6.11
CA HIS A 54 -4.99 9.66 5.72
C HIS A 54 -5.33 9.03 4.37
N ALA A 55 -6.54 8.48 4.25
CA ALA A 55 -7.01 7.87 2.98
C ALA A 55 -7.17 8.90 1.84
N GLU A 56 -7.07 10.19 2.16
CA GLU A 56 -7.13 11.34 1.25
C GLU A 56 -5.73 11.89 0.92
N ASP A 57 -4.65 11.35 1.52
CA ASP A 57 -3.30 11.56 1.03
C ASP A 57 -3.20 10.81 -0.31
N GLU A 58 -3.69 11.44 -1.38
CA GLU A 58 -3.45 11.02 -2.76
C GLU A 58 -1.96 10.68 -2.87
N VAL A 59 -1.66 9.50 -3.41
CA VAL A 59 -0.29 9.11 -3.73
C VAL A 59 0.25 10.19 -4.67
N SER A 60 0.96 11.16 -4.09
CA SER A 60 1.38 12.35 -4.81
C SER A 60 2.19 11.87 -5.99
N SER A 61 1.71 12.18 -7.19
CA SER A 61 2.26 11.74 -8.47
C SER A 61 3.60 12.42 -8.78
N ASP A 62 4.36 12.81 -7.76
CA ASP A 62 5.55 13.64 -7.84
C ASP A 62 6.77 12.93 -8.44
N GLU A 63 6.71 11.61 -8.64
CA GLU A 63 7.80 10.87 -9.30
C GLU A 63 7.61 10.70 -10.81
N ALA A 64 6.91 11.64 -11.47
CA ALA A 64 6.81 11.71 -12.93
C ALA A 64 7.48 12.97 -13.54
N SER A 65 8.16 13.80 -12.74
CA SER A 65 8.73 15.07 -13.21
C SER A 65 10.26 15.10 -13.40
N ALA A 66 10.98 13.99 -13.22
CA ALA A 66 12.46 14.01 -13.23
C ALA A 66 13.15 13.76 -14.59
N GLU A 67 12.45 13.43 -15.69
CA GLU A 67 13.11 13.04 -16.96
C GLU A 67 12.78 13.89 -18.20
N GLN A 68 12.31 15.13 -18.02
CA GLN A 68 12.10 16.07 -19.15
C GLN A 68 12.98 17.31 -19.05
N GLY A 69 14.22 17.11 -18.64
CA GLY A 69 15.29 18.09 -18.77
C GLY A 69 16.53 17.43 -19.36
N SER A 70 16.65 17.44 -20.69
CA SER A 70 17.94 17.52 -21.44
C SER A 70 17.87 16.79 -22.79
N ARG A 71 17.37 17.48 -23.81
CA ARG A 71 17.88 17.36 -25.19
C ARG A 71 17.75 18.71 -25.89
N ARG A 72 18.47 19.71 -25.35
CA ARG A 72 19.02 20.80 -26.16
C ARG A 72 20.43 20.39 -26.56
N VAL A 73 20.59 20.01 -27.83
CA VAL A 73 21.83 19.84 -28.64
C VAL A 73 21.39 18.96 -29.82
N SER A 74 21.60 19.23 -31.10
CA SER A 74 22.33 20.26 -31.86
C SER A 74 22.16 19.92 -33.34
N GLY A 75 22.17 20.92 -34.23
CA GLY A 75 22.40 20.73 -35.68
C GLY A 75 21.10 20.53 -36.49
N ARG A 76 20.91 21.14 -37.64
CA ARG A 76 21.82 21.81 -38.58
C ARG A 76 20.99 22.74 -39.46
#